data_AF-S4PVT5-F1
#
_entry.id   AF-S4PVT5-F1
#
_cell.length_a   1.000
_cell.length_b   1.000
_cell.length_c   1.000
_cell.angle_alpha   90.00
_cell.angle_beta   90.00
_cell.angle_gamma   90.00
#
_symmetry.space_group_name_H-M   'P 1'
#
loop_
_entity.id
_entity.type
_entity.pdbx_description
1 polymer ?
#
loop_
_entity_poly.entity_id
_entity_poly.type
_entity_poly.pdbx_seq_one_letter_code
_entity_poly.pdbx_strand_id
1 'polypeptide(L)'
;MTSVLKKSRGSKGKSESMQEDLPSRWCDRAHKAEDAGKLIKYIDDNIIGKGNSFCGPFGRRKVVYCDYSGSGRALQWVEEYVTRDVLPAHATRCTALSVTCGQSEIYRSESKEIIRKSVGASDDDAVVLGASLTRFLRA
;
A
#
# COMPACT_ATOMS: atom_id res chain seq x y z
N MET A 1 -45.16 -66.49 7.82
CA MET A 1 -44.55 -66.35 9.17
C MET A 1 -43.10 -65.95 8.96
N THR A 2 -42.51 -64.88 9.47
CA THR A 2 -42.92 -63.77 10.35
C THR A 2 -41.78 -62.76 10.20
N SER A 3 -42.11 -61.48 10.06
CA SER A 3 -41.17 -60.36 10.07
C SER A 3 -40.37 -60.29 11.37
N VAL A 4 -39.14 -59.79 11.34
CA VAL A 4 -38.66 -58.89 12.39
C VAL A 4 -37.75 -57.81 11.79
N LEU A 5 -38.30 -56.59 11.67
CA LEU A 5 -37.54 -55.36 11.55
C LEU A 5 -36.64 -55.18 12.78
N LYS A 6 -35.39 -54.75 12.57
CA LYS A 6 -34.63 -54.07 13.62
C LYS A 6 -33.99 -52.79 13.07
N LYS A 7 -34.66 -51.68 13.37
CA LYS A 7 -34.20 -50.30 13.17
C LYS A 7 -33.06 -50.02 14.16
N SER A 8 -31.90 -49.56 13.70
CA SER A 8 -30.84 -49.07 14.58
C SER A 8 -30.02 -47.96 13.91
N ARG A 9 -30.42 -46.72 14.26
CA ARG A 9 -29.62 -45.53 14.59
C ARG A 9 -28.48 -45.12 13.65
N GLY A 10 -28.66 -43.93 13.09
CA GLY A 10 -27.76 -43.29 12.14
C GLY A 10 -26.35 -43.03 12.67
N SER A 11 -25.41 -43.13 11.73
CA SER A 11 -24.11 -42.49 11.80
C SER A 11 -24.16 -41.26 10.87
N LYS A 12 -23.72 -40.13 11.42
CA LYS A 12 -23.74 -38.80 10.83
C LYS A 12 -23.18 -38.83 9.41
N GLY A 13 -23.98 -38.37 8.45
CA GLY A 13 -23.48 -37.98 7.15
C GLY A 13 -22.37 -36.95 7.35
N LYS A 14 -21.17 -37.24 6.86
CA LYS A 14 -20.28 -36.17 6.45
C LYS A 14 -21.04 -35.44 5.34
N SER A 15 -21.52 -34.23 5.63
CA SER A 15 -21.81 -33.28 4.58
C SER A 15 -20.48 -33.01 3.89
N GLU A 16 -20.19 -33.78 2.84
CA GLU A 16 -19.33 -33.32 1.77
C GLU A 16 -19.97 -32.02 1.30
N SER A 17 -19.48 -30.91 1.83
CA SER A 17 -19.78 -29.61 1.25
C SER A 17 -19.20 -29.69 -0.14
N MET A 18 -20.07 -29.95 -1.11
CA MET A 18 -19.83 -29.66 -2.52
C MET A 18 -19.60 -28.15 -2.61
N GLN A 19 -18.40 -27.72 -2.24
CA GLN A 19 -17.75 -26.61 -2.89
C GLN A 19 -17.48 -27.16 -4.29
N GLU A 20 -18.49 -27.01 -5.14
CA GLU A 20 -18.34 -27.17 -6.58
C GLU A 20 -17.02 -26.50 -6.97
N ASP A 21 -16.20 -27.22 -7.74
CA ASP A 21 -14.93 -26.76 -8.27
C ASP A 21 -15.17 -25.46 -9.06
N LEU A 22 -15.14 -24.34 -8.35
CA LEU A 22 -15.25 -23.01 -8.91
C LEU A 22 -14.04 -22.86 -9.83
N PRO A 23 -14.24 -22.48 -11.10
CA PRO A 23 -13.16 -22.22 -12.04
C PRO A 23 -12.05 -21.41 -11.37
N SER A 24 -10.80 -21.83 -11.50
CA SER A 24 -9.61 -21.22 -10.86
C SER A 24 -9.55 -19.69 -11.05
N ARG A 25 -10.14 -19.20 -12.14
CA ARG A 25 -10.34 -17.78 -12.48
C ARG A 25 -11.12 -16.97 -11.42
N TRP A 26 -12.00 -17.59 -10.63
CA TRP A 26 -12.71 -16.93 -9.52
C TRP A 26 -11.96 -16.99 -8.20
N CYS A 27 -11.15 -18.04 -7.97
CA CYS A 27 -10.29 -18.15 -6.80
C CYS A 27 -9.16 -17.10 -6.84
N ASP A 28 -8.58 -16.85 -8.01
CA ASP A 28 -7.56 -15.80 -8.21
C ASP A 28 -8.07 -14.39 -7.87
N ARG A 29 -9.36 -14.10 -8.14
CA ARG A 29 -9.96 -12.81 -7.81
C ARG A 29 -10.26 -12.68 -6.32
N ALA A 30 -10.71 -13.76 -5.68
CA ALA A 30 -10.99 -13.78 -4.25
C ALA A 30 -9.70 -13.65 -3.43
N HIS A 31 -8.63 -14.37 -3.79
CA HIS A 31 -7.32 -14.23 -3.17
C HIS A 31 -6.74 -12.81 -3.36
N LYS A 32 -6.80 -12.26 -4.58
CA LYS A 32 -6.43 -10.85 -4.82
C LYS A 32 -7.24 -9.86 -3.98
N ALA A 33 -8.52 -10.12 -3.74
CA ALA A 33 -9.38 -9.24 -2.96
C ALA A 33 -9.08 -9.33 -1.45
N GLU A 34 -8.81 -10.52 -0.92
CA GLU A 34 -8.36 -10.70 0.47
C GLU A 34 -7.00 -10.03 0.71
N ASP A 35 -6.08 -10.14 -0.26
CA ASP A 35 -4.78 -9.51 -0.19
C ASP A 35 -4.87 -7.99 -0.30
N ALA A 36 -5.76 -7.47 -1.15
CA ALA A 36 -6.07 -6.04 -1.21
C ALA A 36 -6.66 -5.52 0.10
N GLY A 37 -7.57 -6.28 0.73
CA GLY A 37 -8.17 -5.90 2.02
C GLY A 37 -7.12 -5.81 3.14
N LYS A 38 -6.19 -6.78 3.20
CA LYS A 38 -5.06 -6.76 4.15
C LYS A 38 -4.14 -5.57 3.89
N LEU A 39 -3.83 -5.28 2.62
CA LEU A 39 -2.98 -4.15 2.24
C LEU A 39 -3.62 -2.80 2.60
N ILE A 40 -4.91 -2.62 2.30
CA ILE A 40 -5.64 -1.40 2.63
C ILE A 40 -5.65 -1.19 4.15
N LYS A 41 -5.89 -2.25 4.92
CA LYS A 41 -5.84 -2.18 6.38
C LYS A 41 -4.45 -1.80 6.88
N TYR A 42 -3.41 -2.40 6.32
CA TYR A 42 -2.02 -2.06 6.66
C TYR A 42 -1.69 -0.59 6.39
N ILE A 43 -2.11 -0.05 5.25
CA ILE A 43 -1.99 1.38 4.92
C ILE A 43 -2.74 2.22 5.93
N ASP A 44 -4.01 1.93 6.17
CA ASP A 44 -4.85 2.68 7.09
C ASP A 44 -4.27 2.68 8.51
N ASP A 45 -3.67 1.60 8.98
CA ASP A 45 -3.09 1.52 10.33
C ASP A 45 -1.78 2.33 10.49
N ASN A 46 -1.08 2.63 9.40
CA ASN A 46 0.20 3.35 9.42
C ASN A 46 0.07 4.83 9.01
N ILE A 47 -1.16 5.33 8.80
CA ILE A 47 -1.39 6.75 8.55
C ILE A 47 -1.05 7.56 9.80
N ILE A 48 -0.06 8.45 9.68
CA ILE A 48 0.33 9.35 10.76
C ILE A 48 -0.82 10.33 11.03
N GLY A 49 -1.24 10.39 12.30
CA GLY A 49 -2.28 11.31 12.77
C GLY A 49 -3.74 10.87 12.53
N LYS A 50 -4.01 9.61 12.15
CA LYS A 50 -5.36 9.03 12.01
C LYS A 50 -6.22 9.14 13.27
N GLY A 51 -5.58 9.22 14.44
CA GLY A 51 -6.23 9.32 15.76
C GLY A 51 -6.32 10.74 16.32
N ASN A 52 -5.88 11.77 15.58
CA ASN A 52 -5.82 13.12 16.14
C ASN A 52 -7.21 13.64 16.47
N SER A 53 -7.32 14.32 17.61
CA SER A 53 -8.54 14.96 18.07
C SER A 53 -8.25 16.42 18.37
N PHE A 54 -9.27 17.25 18.22
CA PHE A 54 -9.21 18.66 18.56
C PHE A 54 -10.33 19.00 19.55
N CYS A 55 -10.08 19.99 20.40
CA CYS A 55 -11.09 20.55 21.28
C CYS A 55 -11.81 21.69 20.55
N GLY A 56 -13.11 21.52 20.32
CA GLY A 56 -13.97 22.57 19.79
C GLY A 56 -14.96 23.08 20.84
N PRO A 57 -15.80 24.06 20.48
CA PRO A 57 -16.85 24.59 21.36
C PRO A 57 -17.88 23.53 21.80
N PHE A 58 -17.96 22.41 21.08
CA PHE A 58 -18.84 21.27 21.38
C PHE A 58 -18.10 20.06 21.95
N GLY A 59 -16.95 20.31 22.60
CA GLY A 59 -16.11 19.28 23.20
C GLY A 59 -15.05 18.69 22.26
N ARG A 60 -14.42 17.60 22.70
CA ARG A 60 -13.38 16.90 21.94
C ARG A 60 -13.99 16.12 20.78
N ARG A 61 -13.51 16.37 19.56
CA ARG A 61 -13.94 15.67 18.34
C ARG A 61 -12.73 15.09 17.61
N LYS A 62 -12.93 13.95 16.95
CA LYS A 62 -11.91 13.33 16.09
C LYS A 62 -11.76 14.14 14.81
N VAL A 63 -10.53 14.33 14.35
CA VAL A 63 -10.24 14.93 13.05
C VAL A 63 -10.53 13.89 11.96
N VAL A 64 -11.43 14.23 11.04
CA VAL A 64 -11.66 13.46 9.82
C VAL A 64 -10.96 14.16 8.68
N TYR A 65 -10.03 13.47 8.04
CA TYR A 65 -9.26 14.03 6.94
C TYR A 65 -9.90 13.66 5.60
N CYS A 66 -10.32 14.68 4.86
CA CYS A 66 -11.04 14.53 3.60
C CYS A 66 -10.30 15.14 2.40
N ASP A 67 -9.08 15.66 2.58
CA ASP A 67 -8.32 16.36 1.53
C ASP A 67 -7.28 15.48 0.84
N TYR A 68 -7.56 14.18 0.67
CA TYR A 68 -6.65 13.24 0.01
C TYR A 68 -6.38 13.58 -1.46
N SER A 69 -7.24 14.37 -2.10
CA SER A 69 -7.03 14.89 -3.45
C SER A 69 -6.02 16.03 -3.51
N GLY A 70 -5.94 16.85 -2.46
CA GLY A 70 -5.03 17.99 -2.38
C GLY A 70 -3.67 17.59 -1.81
N SER A 71 -3.67 16.83 -0.71
CA SER A 71 -2.46 16.33 -0.08
C SER A 71 -2.65 14.90 0.44
N GLY A 72 -1.61 14.08 0.28
CA GLY A 72 -1.55 12.78 0.95
C GLY A 72 -1.19 12.95 2.43
N ARG A 73 -1.54 11.95 3.25
CA ARG A 73 -0.98 11.84 4.60
C ARG A 73 0.33 11.05 4.57
N ALA A 74 1.25 11.41 5.46
CA ALA A 74 2.48 10.66 5.68
C ALA A 74 2.18 9.26 6.25
N LEU A 75 3.00 8.29 5.84
CA LEU A 75 2.92 6.90 6.26
C LEU A 75 4.13 6.57 7.12
N GLN A 76 3.89 5.90 8.25
CA GLN A 76 4.90 5.63 9.26
C GLN A 76 6.16 4.96 8.69
N TRP A 77 6.00 3.88 7.91
CA TRP A 77 7.15 3.15 7.35
C TRP A 77 7.97 3.97 6.34
N VAL A 78 7.35 4.94 5.65
CA VAL A 78 8.06 5.82 4.72
C VAL A 78 8.94 6.79 5.51
N GLU A 79 8.37 7.41 6.54
CA GLU A 79 9.12 8.33 7.40
C GLU A 79 10.24 7.62 8.17
N GLU A 80 10.00 6.38 8.61
CA GLU A 80 11.03 5.55 9.25
C GLU A 80 12.17 5.24 8.28
N TYR A 81 11.88 4.87 7.04
CA TYR A 81 12.91 4.64 6.01
C TYR A 81 13.71 5.91 5.69
N VAL A 82 13.01 7.04 5.51
CA VAL A 82 13.68 8.34 5.28
C VAL A 82 14.61 8.65 6.44
N THR A 83 14.13 8.50 7.68
CA THR A 83 14.91 8.82 8.88
C THR A 83 16.11 7.89 9.05
N ARG A 84 15.96 6.59 8.80
CA ARG A 84 16.97 5.57 9.10
C ARG A 84 17.99 5.37 7.99
N ASP A 85 17.57 5.44 6.73
CA ASP A 85 18.39 5.01 5.60
C ASP A 85 18.75 6.18 4.67
N VAL A 86 17.83 7.14 4.48
CA VAL A 86 18.07 8.26 3.57
C VAL A 86 18.87 9.37 4.25
N LEU A 87 18.38 9.89 5.38
CA LEU A 87 18.97 11.05 6.04
C LEU A 87 20.44 10.88 6.47
N PRO A 88 20.90 9.71 6.97
CA PRO A 88 22.30 9.55 7.37
C PRO A 88 23.30 9.66 6.22
N ALA A 89 22.88 9.30 5.00
CA ALA A 89 23.72 9.34 3.80
C ALA A 89 23.39 10.53 2.88
N HIS A 90 22.42 11.36 3.25
CA HIS A 90 21.98 12.49 2.43
C HIS A 90 23.00 13.64 2.51
N ALA A 91 23.39 14.17 1.35
CA ALA A 91 24.21 15.37 1.26
C ALA A 91 23.74 16.29 0.14
N THR A 92 23.93 17.60 0.35
CA THR A 92 23.82 18.58 -0.73
C THR A 92 24.79 18.19 -1.83
N ARG A 93 24.29 18.15 -3.07
CA ARG A 93 25.10 17.84 -4.24
C ARG A 93 26.30 18.79 -4.31
N CYS A 94 27.47 18.25 -4.05
CA CYS A 94 28.75 18.84 -4.42
C CYS A 94 29.34 17.92 -5.50
N THR A 95 30.47 18.26 -6.13
CA THR A 95 31.21 17.33 -6.99
C THR A 95 31.31 15.97 -6.28
N ALA A 96 31.05 14.85 -6.98
CA ALA A 96 30.87 13.49 -6.45
C ALA A 96 32.15 12.86 -5.82
N LEU A 97 32.78 13.59 -4.91
CA LEU A 97 34.03 13.27 -4.23
C LEU A 97 33.76 12.67 -2.85
N SER A 98 32.56 12.84 -2.29
CA SER A 98 32.14 12.21 -1.03
C SER A 98 31.19 11.03 -1.26
N VAL A 99 31.28 10.04 -0.37
CA VAL A 99 30.39 8.87 -0.36
C VAL A 99 28.92 9.29 -0.26
N THR A 100 28.61 10.28 0.58
CA THR A 100 27.24 10.79 0.76
C THR A 100 26.69 11.50 -0.48
N CYS A 101 27.55 12.19 -1.22
CA CYS A 101 27.16 12.82 -2.47
C CYS A 101 26.87 11.78 -3.55
N GLY A 102 27.75 10.79 -3.71
CA GLY A 102 27.54 9.67 -4.63
C GLY A 102 26.27 8.88 -4.30
N GLN A 103 26.02 8.61 -3.01
CA GLN A 103 24.80 7.93 -2.57
C GLN A 103 23.54 8.74 -2.91
N SER A 104 23.59 10.06 -2.73
CA SER A 104 22.47 10.95 -3.07
C SER A 104 22.17 10.98 -4.58
N GLU A 105 23.19 10.79 -5.43
CA GLU A 105 23.00 10.65 -6.88
C GLU A 105 22.35 9.31 -7.25
N ILE A 106 22.76 8.22 -6.60
CA ILE A 106 22.16 6.89 -6.78
C ILE A 106 20.68 6.92 -6.40
N TYR A 107 20.32 7.48 -5.25
CA TYR A 107 18.91 7.61 -4.87
C TYR A 107 18.08 8.33 -5.92
N ARG A 108 18.64 9.37 -6.54
CA ARG A 108 17.97 10.12 -7.60
C ARG A 108 17.82 9.32 -8.90
N SER A 109 18.84 8.58 -9.31
CA SER A 109 18.78 7.78 -10.54
C SER A 109 17.79 6.62 -10.38
N GLU A 110 17.82 5.91 -9.26
CA GLU A 110 16.89 4.83 -8.94
C GLU A 110 15.45 5.32 -8.83
N SER A 111 15.24 6.48 -8.19
CA SER A 111 13.90 7.09 -8.10
C SER A 111 13.29 7.37 -9.48
N LYS A 112 14.10 7.86 -10.44
CA LYS A 112 13.63 8.09 -11.80
C LYS A 112 13.22 6.79 -12.49
N GLU A 113 13.98 5.73 -12.28
CA GLU A 113 13.71 4.42 -12.87
C GLU A 113 12.43 3.79 -12.32
N ILE A 114 12.23 3.89 -11.01
CA ILE A 114 10.99 3.43 -10.35
C ILE A 114 9.79 4.21 -10.89
N ILE A 115 9.89 5.53 -11.00
CA ILE A 115 8.80 6.37 -11.52
C ILE A 115 8.50 6.03 -12.99
N ARG A 116 9.53 5.90 -13.84
CA ARG A 116 9.37 5.52 -15.25
C ARG A 116 8.58 4.22 -15.39
N LYS A 117 8.96 3.19 -14.64
CA LYS A 117 8.26 1.89 -14.62
C LYS A 117 6.82 2.01 -14.12
N SER A 118 6.60 2.83 -13.09
CA SER A 118 5.27 3.00 -12.48
C SER A 118 4.27 3.69 -13.39
N VAL A 119 4.73 4.60 -14.26
CA VAL A 119 3.87 5.33 -15.21
C VAL A 119 3.85 4.70 -16.61
N GLY A 120 4.66 3.67 -16.86
CA GLY A 120 4.79 3.02 -18.17
C GLY A 120 5.47 3.90 -19.23
N ALA A 121 6.38 4.78 -18.82
CA ALA A 121 7.13 5.65 -19.73
C ALA A 121 8.22 4.87 -20.49
N SER A 122 8.48 5.30 -21.73
CA SER A 122 9.47 4.71 -22.65
C SER A 122 10.87 5.30 -22.45
N ASP A 123 11.86 4.79 -23.20
CA ASP A 123 13.23 5.31 -23.15
C ASP A 123 13.37 6.71 -23.77
N ASP A 124 12.44 7.08 -24.65
CA ASP A 124 12.36 8.41 -25.26
C ASP A 124 11.80 9.46 -24.29
N ASP A 125 11.20 9.04 -23.17
CA ASP A 125 10.55 9.92 -22.20
C ASP A 125 11.51 10.40 -21.11
N ALA A 126 11.46 11.71 -20.83
CA ALA A 126 12.27 12.34 -19.79
C ALA A 126 11.54 12.42 -18.44
N VAL A 127 12.12 11.81 -17.40
CA VAL A 127 11.63 11.95 -16.01
C VAL A 127 12.32 13.13 -15.30
N VAL A 128 11.53 14.16 -14.99
CA VAL A 128 11.98 15.37 -14.30
C VAL A 128 11.47 15.37 -12.86
N LEU A 129 12.39 15.46 -11.89
CA LEU A 129 12.08 15.50 -10.46
C LEU A 129 12.41 16.86 -9.87
N GLY A 130 11.50 17.44 -9.07
CA GLY A 130 11.72 18.66 -8.29
C GLY A 130 11.04 19.92 -8.83
N ALA A 131 10.31 19.84 -9.94
CA ALA A 131 9.50 20.95 -10.43
C ALA A 131 8.03 20.76 -10.00
N SER A 132 7.38 21.84 -9.56
CA SER A 132 5.92 21.89 -9.56
C SER A 132 5.46 21.91 -11.02
N LEU A 133 4.37 21.20 -11.33
CA LEU A 133 3.79 21.14 -12.68
C LEU A 133 3.61 22.54 -13.29
N THR A 134 3.16 23.50 -12.48
CA THR A 134 2.97 24.90 -12.88
C THR A 134 4.26 25.59 -13.32
N ARG A 135 5.40 25.22 -12.74
CA ARG A 135 6.72 25.76 -13.10
C ARG A 135 7.29 25.08 -14.33
N PHE A 136 6.94 23.82 -14.57
CA PHE A 136 7.36 23.08 -15.76
C PHE A 136 6.62 23.54 -17.02
N LEU A 137 5.31 23.73 -16.95
CA LEU A 137 4.48 24.14 -18.10
C LEU A 137 4.66 25.60 -18.54
N ARG A 138 5.42 26.39 -17.78
CA ARG A 138 5.72 27.79 -18.07
C ARG A 138 7.13 28.02 -18.61
N ALA A 139 7.94 26.97 -18.71
CA ALA A 139 9.28 26.99 -19.28
C ALA A 139 9.24 26.59 -20.75
#